data_AF-A0A166M578-F1
#
_entry.id   AF-A0A166M578-F1
#
_cell.length_a   1.000
_cell.length_b   1.000
_cell.length_c   1.000
_cell.angle_alpha   90.00
_cell.angle_beta   90.00
_cell.angle_gamma   90.00
#
_symmetry.space_group_name_H-M   'P 1'
#
loop_
_entity.id
_entity.type
_entity.pdbx_description
1 polymer ?
#
loop_
_entity_poly.entity_id
_entity_poly.type
_entity_poly.pdbx_seq_one_letter_code
_entity_poly.pdbx_strand_id
1 'polypeptide(L)'
;LQQSRGRLWKSIAMSNPEKEESLKSQQLYVWKAPLTMCLSMMGGVGFAVGHHCFYRSLAGKPLSPETYHAFGAVGSMTSQQVNIALGTLLASMSKILLSIAVSTAQEQHAWRALKARPSKLISIDGLLTSKSNVLSIVDTRLWLRYPLSMLLSLLFWLLPFAPLLTPATLTVKAVVARNVIIGSVPSVSFNGGALARFATYPDRATYYLGPTDGVRKAAVGSLVSGMIIQMAPVYRNASWSLNFEGPVLQCSALGVHDELRISVTESALAVARDSGHCYQYISWMPASTTDLSPFQPKVIGFEERTSAIRGAVSGPKDAPISIFVAENEYNETTCDGSSFDFSSFTRCTLYSASYYTKFNYQSGVQEINTVTTVNKPSDPWVQGIGPLSKETPSTIKYNIGVSFQAVMDAFSSMLNGSAQIDRNVQGQQVIETQVGITPLAKSLGFYRDQFSDQTEGGRPIPTLIEEMFRNVTLSLLSQTELNPAEPVQANIKTHLHQNIYIYSVAALWIGYGIAVGIAILSIAVGTWAVAAAGSSYSSKFSTILRLAFNVHLSEYLELRDTGGEDPLPNRLENTIVLFPPQHAQAAEVGGSLLGNREEQPQGP
;
A
#
# COMPACT_ATOMS: atom_id res chain seq x y z
N LEU A 1 -56.11 -55.85 -83.65
CA LEU A 1 -57.34 -55.15 -83.21
C LEU A 1 -57.16 -54.74 -81.76
N GLN A 2 -57.37 -53.45 -81.46
CA GLN A 2 -57.43 -52.81 -80.14
C GLN A 2 -56.12 -52.79 -79.31
N GLN A 3 -55.15 -51.94 -79.65
CA GLN A 3 -55.03 -50.54 -79.20
C GLN A 3 -56.26 -49.88 -78.53
N SER A 4 -56.10 -49.52 -77.26
CA SER A 4 -56.64 -48.32 -76.57
C SER A 4 -57.09 -48.60 -75.13
N ARG A 5 -56.78 -47.59 -74.30
CA ARG A 5 -57.34 -47.26 -72.98
C ARG A 5 -56.68 -47.88 -71.76
N GLY A 6 -55.68 -47.14 -71.29
CA GLY A 6 -55.32 -47.14 -69.88
C GLY A 6 -54.02 -46.40 -69.62
N ARG A 7 -54.06 -45.05 -69.69
CA ARG A 7 -53.19 -44.08 -68.97
C ARG A 7 -53.07 -42.74 -69.72
N LEU A 8 -54.19 -42.04 -69.90
CA LEU A 8 -54.20 -40.60 -69.60
C LEU A 8 -54.31 -40.49 -68.06
N TRP A 9 -53.76 -39.44 -67.48
CA TRP A 9 -53.65 -39.17 -66.03
C TRP A 9 -52.41 -39.78 -65.34
N LYS A 10 -51.24 -39.23 -65.66
CA LYS A 10 -50.17 -38.91 -64.69
C LYS A 10 -49.10 -38.03 -65.36
N SER A 11 -49.51 -36.83 -65.75
CA SER A 11 -48.59 -35.70 -65.89
C SER A 11 -48.97 -34.73 -64.79
N ILE A 12 -48.31 -34.84 -63.63
CA ILE A 12 -48.14 -33.82 -62.60
C ILE A 12 -47.08 -34.35 -61.62
N ALA A 13 -46.06 -33.52 -61.42
CA ALA A 13 -45.11 -33.50 -60.30
C ALA A 13 -44.21 -34.73 -60.09
N MET A 14 -43.05 -34.72 -60.76
CA MET A 14 -41.80 -35.17 -60.14
C MET A 14 -40.82 -34.00 -60.18
N SER A 15 -40.65 -33.33 -59.04
CA SER A 15 -39.59 -32.34 -58.82
C SER A 15 -38.24 -33.05 -58.86
N ASN A 16 -37.40 -32.67 -59.82
CA ASN A 16 -36.05 -33.21 -59.99
C ASN A 16 -35.21 -32.88 -58.73
N PRO A 17 -34.62 -33.86 -58.01
CA PRO A 17 -33.85 -33.62 -56.79
C PRO A 17 -32.68 -32.63 -56.98
N GLU A 18 -32.07 -32.59 -58.17
CA GLU A 18 -31.05 -31.59 -58.53
C GLU A 18 -31.57 -30.15 -58.55
N LYS A 19 -32.84 -29.94 -58.89
CA LYS A 19 -33.48 -28.61 -58.83
C LYS A 19 -33.71 -28.18 -57.38
N GLU A 20 -34.05 -29.10 -56.50
CA GLU A 20 -34.28 -28.81 -55.09
C GLU A 20 -32.96 -28.51 -54.34
N GLU A 21 -31.88 -29.23 -54.69
CA GLU A 21 -30.54 -29.01 -54.13
C GLU A 21 -29.88 -27.72 -54.65
N SER A 22 -30.08 -27.39 -55.94
CA SER A 22 -29.66 -26.10 -56.51
C SER A 22 -30.45 -24.90 -55.96
N LEU A 23 -31.74 -25.07 -55.67
CA LEU A 23 -32.56 -24.05 -54.98
C LEU A 23 -32.13 -23.84 -53.52
N LYS A 24 -31.88 -24.93 -52.77
CA LYS A 24 -31.37 -24.84 -51.38
C LYS A 24 -29.99 -24.18 -51.32
N SER A 25 -29.08 -24.53 -52.23
CA SER A 25 -27.75 -23.92 -52.30
C SER A 25 -27.79 -22.44 -52.73
N GLN A 26 -28.68 -22.06 -53.65
CA GLN A 26 -28.94 -20.65 -53.98
C GLN A 26 -29.52 -19.87 -52.79
N GLN A 27 -30.52 -20.42 -52.10
CA GLN A 27 -31.10 -19.78 -50.90
C GLN A 27 -30.05 -19.61 -49.79
N LEU A 28 -29.21 -20.62 -49.54
CA LEU A 28 -28.14 -20.56 -48.55
C LEU A 28 -27.13 -19.44 -48.88
N TYR A 29 -26.86 -19.21 -50.16
CA TYR A 29 -25.94 -18.17 -50.63
C TYR A 29 -26.48 -16.75 -50.38
N VAL A 30 -27.80 -16.54 -50.46
CA VAL A 30 -28.45 -15.25 -50.16
C VAL A 30 -28.30 -14.86 -48.69
N TRP A 31 -28.35 -15.83 -47.77
CA TRP A 31 -28.26 -15.59 -46.32
C TRP A 31 -26.84 -15.45 -45.79
N LYS A 32 -25.81 -15.70 -46.60
CA LYS A 32 -24.42 -15.68 -46.17
C LYS A 32 -23.98 -14.32 -45.61
N ALA A 33 -24.28 -13.21 -46.29
CA ALA A 33 -23.88 -11.88 -45.83
C ALA A 33 -24.62 -11.46 -44.54
N PRO A 34 -25.96 -11.59 -44.43
CA PRO A 34 -26.67 -11.35 -43.17
C PRO A 34 -26.18 -12.22 -42.00
N LEU A 35 -25.91 -13.50 -42.24
CA LEU A 35 -25.39 -14.40 -41.20
C LEU A 35 -23.99 -13.96 -40.74
N THR A 36 -23.12 -13.56 -41.66
CA THR A 36 -21.78 -13.05 -41.34
C THR A 36 -21.87 -11.77 -40.51
N MET A 37 -22.74 -10.83 -40.89
CA MET A 37 -22.99 -9.59 -40.14
C MET A 37 -23.48 -9.88 -38.72
N CYS A 38 -24.48 -10.75 -38.55
CA CYS A 38 -25.05 -11.04 -37.23
C CYS A 38 -24.08 -11.83 -36.33
N LEU A 39 -23.40 -12.87 -36.85
CA LEU A 39 -22.47 -13.67 -36.06
C LEU A 39 -21.25 -12.86 -35.61
N SER A 40 -20.69 -12.05 -36.52
CA SER A 40 -19.56 -11.18 -36.17
C SER A 40 -19.98 -10.09 -35.17
N MET A 41 -21.20 -9.57 -35.26
CA MET A 41 -21.76 -8.66 -34.26
C MET A 41 -21.90 -9.31 -32.87
N MET A 42 -22.51 -10.49 -32.81
CA MET A 42 -22.68 -11.23 -31.55
C MET A 42 -21.33 -11.57 -30.92
N GLY A 43 -20.36 -12.02 -31.72
CA GLY A 43 -18.99 -12.25 -31.25
C GLY A 43 -18.32 -10.99 -30.74
N GLY A 44 -18.46 -9.86 -31.45
CA GLY A 44 -17.93 -8.56 -31.03
C GLY A 44 -18.46 -8.10 -29.68
N VAL A 45 -19.78 -8.22 -29.46
CA VAL A 45 -20.43 -7.94 -28.17
C VAL A 45 -19.99 -8.95 -27.10
N GLY A 46 -19.86 -10.23 -27.45
CA GLY A 46 -19.41 -11.28 -26.53
C GLY A 46 -18.01 -10.99 -25.94
N PHE A 47 -17.06 -10.59 -26.78
CA PHE A 47 -15.72 -10.18 -26.29
C PHE A 47 -15.75 -8.90 -25.46
N ALA A 48 -16.62 -7.93 -25.78
CA ALA A 48 -16.79 -6.72 -24.98
C ALA A 48 -17.33 -7.04 -23.57
N VAL A 49 -18.33 -7.91 -23.46
CA VAL A 49 -18.85 -8.40 -22.18
C VAL A 49 -17.79 -9.22 -21.44
N GLY A 50 -17.06 -10.08 -22.13
CA GLY A 50 -15.94 -10.83 -21.56
C GLY A 50 -14.88 -9.90 -20.95
N HIS A 51 -14.54 -8.82 -21.65
CA HIS A 51 -13.63 -7.79 -21.14
C HIS A 51 -14.18 -7.11 -19.88
N HIS A 52 -15.46 -6.73 -19.87
CA HIS A 52 -16.11 -6.17 -18.67
C HIS A 52 -16.04 -7.12 -17.49
N CYS A 53 -16.40 -8.40 -17.68
CA CYS A 53 -16.35 -9.41 -16.62
C CYS A 53 -14.92 -9.64 -16.11
N PHE A 54 -13.94 -9.69 -17.01
CA PHE A 54 -12.53 -9.84 -16.64
C PHE A 54 -12.04 -8.68 -15.77
N TYR A 55 -12.25 -7.43 -16.19
CA TYR A 55 -11.83 -6.26 -15.42
C TYR A 55 -12.60 -6.09 -14.12
N ARG A 56 -13.89 -6.44 -14.09
CA ARG A 56 -14.68 -6.50 -12.86
C ARG A 56 -14.13 -7.54 -11.88
N SER A 57 -13.58 -8.66 -12.36
CA SER A 57 -12.97 -9.69 -11.50
C SER A 57 -11.63 -9.27 -10.88
N LEU A 58 -10.97 -8.26 -11.46
CA LEU A 58 -9.71 -7.68 -10.98
C LEU A 58 -9.94 -6.50 -10.04
N ALA A 59 -11.08 -5.81 -10.15
CA ALA A 59 -11.40 -4.63 -9.35
C ALA A 59 -11.31 -4.92 -7.84
N GLY A 60 -10.57 -4.08 -7.12
CA GLY A 60 -10.39 -4.18 -5.67
C GLY A 60 -9.38 -5.23 -5.20
N LYS A 61 -8.80 -6.05 -6.11
CA LYS A 61 -7.75 -7.00 -5.73
C LYS A 61 -6.38 -6.30 -5.60
N PRO A 62 -5.56 -6.72 -4.63
CA PRO A 62 -4.18 -6.24 -4.54
C PRO A 62 -3.33 -6.80 -5.69
N LEU A 63 -2.25 -6.10 -6.03
CA LEU A 63 -1.29 -6.62 -7.00
C LEU A 63 -0.58 -7.86 -6.42
N SER A 64 -0.63 -8.97 -7.14
CA SER A 64 0.21 -10.12 -6.83
C SER A 64 1.67 -9.77 -7.17
N PRO A 65 2.63 -10.03 -6.25
CA PRO A 65 4.06 -9.86 -6.50
C PRO A 65 4.62 -10.95 -7.42
N GLU A 66 3.79 -11.90 -7.86
CA GLU A 66 4.17 -12.96 -8.78
C GLU A 66 4.46 -12.39 -10.17
N THR A 67 5.69 -12.63 -10.62
CA THR A 67 6.14 -12.33 -11.96
C THR A 67 5.90 -13.56 -12.83
N TYR A 68 5.10 -13.44 -13.88
CA TYR A 68 4.81 -14.56 -14.77
C TYR A 68 5.85 -14.62 -15.89
N HIS A 69 6.46 -15.78 -16.08
CA HIS A 69 7.27 -16.07 -17.26
C HIS A 69 6.34 -16.54 -18.38
N ALA A 70 6.04 -15.67 -19.34
CA ALA A 70 5.23 -16.02 -20.50
C ALA A 70 6.05 -16.89 -21.49
N PHE A 71 5.39 -17.88 -22.08
CA PHE A 71 5.97 -18.83 -23.03
C PHE A 71 6.63 -18.09 -24.23
N GLY A 72 7.97 -18.08 -24.27
CA GLY A 72 8.75 -17.51 -25.37
C GLY A 72 9.14 -16.03 -25.26
N ALA A 73 8.81 -15.33 -24.17
CA ALA A 73 9.24 -13.95 -23.95
C ALA A 73 10.56 -13.88 -23.18
N VAL A 74 11.55 -13.13 -23.71
CA VAL A 74 12.81 -12.80 -23.04
C VAL A 74 12.54 -11.72 -21.98
N GLY A 75 11.95 -12.10 -20.85
CA GLY A 75 11.71 -11.18 -19.73
C GLY A 75 10.61 -11.63 -18.77
N SER A 76 10.75 -11.27 -17.50
CA SER A 76 9.76 -11.51 -16.45
C SER A 76 8.70 -10.39 -16.50
N MET A 77 7.44 -10.70 -16.85
CA MET A 77 6.37 -9.70 -16.94
C MET A 77 5.61 -9.58 -15.63
N THR A 78 5.30 -8.36 -15.21
CA THR A 78 4.52 -8.12 -13.99
C THR A 78 3.06 -8.55 -14.20
N SER A 79 2.39 -8.97 -13.12
CA SER A 79 0.95 -9.33 -13.14
C SER A 79 0.08 -8.23 -13.77
N GLN A 80 0.45 -6.96 -13.56
CA GLN A 80 -0.21 -5.80 -14.19
C GLN A 80 -0.07 -5.78 -15.72
N GLN A 81 1.15 -5.98 -16.24
CA GLN A 81 1.38 -5.97 -17.69
C GLN A 81 0.59 -7.05 -18.39
N VAL A 82 0.52 -8.25 -17.80
CA VAL A 82 -0.26 -9.38 -18.33
C VAL A 82 -1.76 -9.04 -18.36
N ASN A 83 -2.31 -8.48 -17.27
CA ASN A 83 -3.73 -8.12 -17.20
C ASN A 83 -4.12 -7.05 -18.21
N ILE A 84 -3.28 -6.01 -18.39
CA ILE A 84 -3.53 -4.95 -19.39
C ILE A 84 -3.41 -5.50 -20.81
N ALA A 85 -2.43 -6.37 -21.07
CA ALA A 85 -2.26 -7.02 -22.38
C ALA A 85 -3.47 -7.88 -22.74
N LEU A 86 -4.00 -8.67 -21.80
CA LEU A 86 -5.20 -9.48 -22.00
C LEU A 86 -6.44 -8.62 -22.29
N GLY A 87 -6.65 -7.52 -21.57
CA GLY A 87 -7.75 -6.60 -21.87
C GLY A 87 -7.61 -5.94 -23.25
N THR A 88 -6.39 -5.57 -23.64
CA THR A 88 -6.09 -5.03 -24.97
C THR A 88 -6.38 -6.06 -26.08
N LEU A 89 -6.06 -7.34 -25.86
CA LEU A 89 -6.37 -8.44 -26.77
C LEU A 89 -7.89 -8.61 -26.94
N LEU A 90 -8.64 -8.64 -25.84
CA LEU A 90 -10.11 -8.74 -25.86
C LEU A 90 -10.75 -7.56 -26.60
N ALA A 91 -10.25 -6.34 -26.37
CA ALA A 91 -10.70 -5.14 -27.08
C ALA A 91 -10.42 -5.20 -28.59
N SER A 92 -9.23 -5.65 -28.97
CA SER A 92 -8.83 -5.81 -30.37
C SER A 92 -9.69 -6.84 -31.09
N MET A 93 -9.97 -7.98 -30.43
CA MET A 93 -10.82 -9.03 -31.00
C MET A 93 -12.25 -8.55 -31.22
N SER A 94 -12.83 -7.85 -30.24
CA SER A 94 -14.16 -7.24 -30.37
C SER A 94 -14.21 -6.29 -31.59
N LYS A 95 -13.19 -5.43 -31.75
CA LYS A 95 -13.10 -4.51 -32.89
C LYS A 95 -12.98 -5.22 -34.23
N ILE A 96 -12.17 -6.27 -34.34
CA ILE A 96 -12.01 -7.02 -35.60
C ILE A 96 -13.36 -7.57 -36.06
N LEU A 97 -14.12 -8.16 -35.14
CA LEU A 97 -15.42 -8.74 -35.44
C LEU A 97 -16.46 -7.68 -35.82
N LEU A 98 -16.54 -6.55 -35.09
CA LEU A 98 -17.42 -5.44 -35.45
C LEU A 98 -17.05 -4.84 -36.82
N SER A 99 -15.77 -4.75 -37.14
CA SER A 99 -15.26 -4.26 -38.42
C SER A 99 -15.64 -5.16 -39.59
N ILE A 100 -15.65 -6.49 -39.39
CA ILE A 100 -16.18 -7.45 -40.37
C ILE A 100 -17.68 -7.22 -40.62
N ALA A 101 -18.47 -6.98 -39.56
CA ALA A 101 -19.90 -6.69 -39.69
C ALA A 101 -20.17 -5.41 -40.52
N VAL A 102 -19.45 -4.32 -40.21
CA VAL A 102 -19.62 -3.04 -40.92
C VAL A 102 -19.11 -3.14 -42.37
N SER A 103 -17.97 -3.79 -42.60
CA SER A 103 -17.42 -3.96 -43.95
C SER A 103 -18.36 -4.77 -44.86
N THR A 104 -18.92 -5.86 -44.33
CA THR A 104 -19.87 -6.69 -45.09
C THR A 104 -21.16 -5.91 -45.39
N ALA A 105 -21.69 -5.15 -44.43
CA ALA A 105 -22.85 -4.28 -44.65
C ALA A 105 -22.61 -3.21 -45.72
N GLN A 106 -21.46 -2.54 -45.66
CA GLN A 106 -21.04 -1.57 -46.67
C GLN A 106 -20.99 -2.19 -48.06
N GLU A 107 -20.45 -3.41 -48.17
CA GLU A 107 -20.32 -4.11 -49.45
C GLU A 107 -21.70 -4.40 -50.06
N GLN A 108 -22.66 -4.87 -49.26
CA GLN A 108 -24.02 -5.14 -49.74
C GLN A 108 -24.71 -3.86 -50.20
N HIS A 109 -24.57 -2.78 -49.42
CA HIS A 109 -25.18 -1.51 -49.76
C HIS A 109 -24.54 -0.87 -51.01
N ALA A 110 -23.21 -0.90 -51.13
CA ALA A 110 -22.47 -0.38 -52.28
C ALA A 110 -22.92 -1.07 -53.58
N TRP A 111 -22.96 -2.41 -53.59
CA TRP A 111 -23.40 -3.17 -54.76
C TRP A 111 -24.87 -2.90 -55.14
N ARG A 112 -25.75 -2.73 -54.15
CA ARG A 112 -27.14 -2.34 -54.41
C ARG A 112 -27.21 -0.95 -55.05
N ALA A 113 -26.47 0.02 -54.52
CA ALA A 113 -26.47 1.38 -55.03
C ALA A 113 -25.94 1.46 -56.47
N LEU A 114 -24.87 0.71 -56.78
CA LEU A 114 -24.29 0.61 -58.11
C LEU A 114 -25.26 -0.04 -59.13
N LYS A 115 -26.00 -1.07 -58.72
CA LYS A 115 -26.98 -1.73 -59.60
C LYS A 115 -28.24 -0.89 -59.82
N ALA A 116 -28.59 -0.02 -58.88
CA ALA A 116 -29.80 0.80 -58.97
C ALA A 116 -29.64 2.01 -59.91
N ARG A 117 -28.41 2.44 -60.21
CA ARG A 117 -28.16 3.69 -60.96
C ARG A 117 -26.96 3.55 -61.92
N PRO A 118 -27.06 4.07 -63.16
CA PRO A 118 -25.89 4.22 -64.01
C PRO A 118 -24.85 5.13 -63.35
N SER A 119 -23.58 4.72 -63.42
CA SER A 119 -22.49 5.29 -62.64
C SER A 119 -21.23 5.46 -63.49
N LYS A 120 -20.48 6.54 -63.28
CA LYS A 120 -19.17 6.73 -63.92
C LYS A 120 -18.15 5.74 -63.36
N LEU A 121 -17.25 5.22 -64.20
CA LEU A 121 -16.24 4.24 -63.81
C LEU A 121 -15.38 4.71 -62.63
N ILE A 122 -14.91 5.96 -62.66
CA ILE A 122 -14.16 6.56 -61.53
C ILE A 122 -14.94 6.57 -60.21
N SER A 123 -16.27 6.73 -60.27
CA SER A 123 -17.13 6.70 -59.07
C SER A 123 -17.36 5.28 -58.55
N ILE A 124 -17.30 4.27 -59.43
CA ILE A 124 -17.37 2.85 -59.05
C ILE A 124 -16.07 2.46 -58.35
N ASP A 125 -14.93 2.82 -58.93
CA ASP A 125 -13.62 2.52 -58.37
C ASP A 125 -13.44 3.23 -57.02
N GLY A 126 -13.80 4.51 -56.93
CA GLY A 126 -13.79 5.25 -55.66
C GLY A 126 -14.68 4.63 -54.58
N LEU A 127 -15.87 4.13 -54.96
CA LEU A 127 -16.78 3.49 -54.01
C LEU A 127 -16.28 2.12 -53.53
N LEU A 128 -15.77 1.29 -54.44
CA LEU A 128 -15.28 -0.06 -54.13
C LEU A 128 -13.94 -0.04 -53.39
N THR A 129 -13.10 0.97 -53.65
CA THR A 129 -11.83 1.18 -52.93
C THR A 129 -12.00 1.88 -51.59
N SER A 130 -13.20 2.37 -51.25
CA SER A 130 -13.42 3.15 -50.02
C SER A 130 -13.10 2.48 -48.69
N LYS A 131 -13.00 1.15 -48.67
CA LYS A 131 -12.60 0.38 -47.48
C LYS A 131 -11.11 0.03 -47.43
N SER A 132 -10.39 0.15 -48.55
CA SER A 132 -8.95 -0.10 -48.64
C SER A 132 -8.14 1.19 -48.72
N ASN A 133 -8.69 2.24 -49.33
CA ASN A 133 -8.06 3.55 -49.49
C ASN A 133 -8.91 4.65 -48.83
N VAL A 134 -8.45 5.17 -47.69
CA VAL A 134 -9.13 6.23 -46.93
C VAL A 134 -9.25 7.53 -47.73
N LEU A 135 -8.36 7.81 -48.69
CA LEU A 135 -8.37 9.05 -49.48
C LEU A 135 -9.62 9.17 -50.35
N SER A 136 -10.20 8.05 -50.78
CA SER A 136 -11.46 8.04 -51.53
C SER A 136 -12.64 8.59 -50.70
N ILE A 137 -12.55 8.58 -49.37
CA ILE A 137 -13.59 9.18 -48.49
C ILE A 137 -13.59 10.71 -48.57
N VAL A 138 -12.48 11.31 -48.98
CA VAL A 138 -12.36 12.76 -49.16
C VAL A 138 -13.05 13.22 -50.46
N ASP A 139 -13.34 12.32 -51.40
CA ASP A 139 -14.02 12.70 -52.64
C ASP A 139 -15.49 13.06 -52.38
N THR A 140 -15.76 14.37 -52.42
CA THR A 140 -17.09 14.95 -52.22
C THR A 140 -18.12 14.47 -53.24
N ARG A 141 -17.69 14.09 -54.46
CA ARG A 141 -18.57 13.59 -55.52
C ARG A 141 -19.24 12.29 -55.11
N LEU A 142 -18.52 11.42 -54.41
CA LEU A 142 -19.03 10.15 -53.90
C LEU A 142 -20.05 10.36 -52.78
N TRP A 143 -19.85 11.36 -51.91
CA TRP A 143 -20.80 11.70 -50.85
C TRP A 143 -22.13 12.23 -51.38
N LEU A 144 -22.08 13.08 -52.40
CA LEU A 144 -23.28 13.60 -53.08
C LEU A 144 -24.09 12.48 -53.76
N ARG A 145 -23.41 11.45 -54.30
CA ARG A 145 -24.05 10.38 -55.07
C ARG A 145 -24.47 9.18 -54.23
N TYR A 146 -23.62 8.76 -53.28
CA TYR A 146 -23.74 7.54 -52.47
C TYR A 146 -23.57 7.82 -50.96
N PRO A 147 -24.36 8.74 -50.36
CA PRO A 147 -24.12 9.24 -49.00
C PRO A 147 -24.13 8.12 -47.95
N LEU A 148 -25.09 7.20 -48.00
CA LEU A 148 -25.18 6.07 -47.06
C LEU A 148 -23.99 5.11 -47.17
N SER A 149 -23.52 4.84 -48.39
CA SER A 149 -22.40 3.92 -48.59
C SER A 149 -21.08 4.53 -48.13
N MET A 150 -20.88 5.83 -48.39
CA MET A 150 -19.72 6.57 -47.91
C MET A 150 -19.73 6.74 -46.39
N LEU A 151 -20.90 6.96 -45.78
CA LEU A 151 -21.05 6.98 -44.33
C LEU A 151 -20.64 5.65 -43.70
N LEU A 152 -21.07 4.51 -44.27
CA LEU A 152 -20.66 3.18 -43.79
C LEU A 152 -19.15 2.96 -43.91
N SER A 153 -18.52 3.42 -45.00
CA SER A 153 -17.06 3.38 -45.15
C SER A 153 -16.36 4.27 -44.12
N LEU A 154 -16.85 5.49 -43.87
CA LEU A 154 -16.31 6.36 -42.82
C LEU A 154 -16.41 5.70 -41.44
N LEU A 155 -17.56 5.12 -41.11
CA LEU A 155 -17.79 4.41 -39.85
C LEU A 155 -16.83 3.21 -39.68
N PHE A 156 -16.53 2.48 -40.76
CA PHE A 156 -15.53 1.41 -40.77
C PHE A 156 -14.13 1.94 -40.37
N TRP A 157 -13.73 3.11 -40.88
CA TRP A 157 -12.45 3.74 -40.54
C TRP A 157 -12.42 4.40 -39.16
N LEU A 158 -13.57 4.69 -38.54
CA LEU A 158 -13.65 5.22 -37.18
C LEU A 158 -13.62 4.12 -36.09
N LEU A 159 -14.00 2.89 -36.42
CA LEU A 159 -13.97 1.75 -35.48
C LEU A 159 -12.61 1.50 -34.79
N PRO A 160 -11.43 1.65 -35.44
CA PRO A 160 -10.12 1.50 -34.80
C PRO A 160 -9.84 2.46 -33.64
N PHE A 161 -10.58 3.56 -33.49
CA PHE A 161 -10.38 4.50 -32.38
C PHE A 161 -11.02 4.04 -31.07
N ALA A 162 -12.07 3.22 -31.11
CA ALA A 162 -12.76 2.78 -29.89
C ALA A 162 -11.87 1.94 -28.95
N PRO A 163 -11.04 0.99 -29.43
CA PRO A 163 -10.11 0.26 -28.58
C PRO A 163 -9.06 1.11 -27.89
N LEU A 164 -8.71 2.31 -28.40
CA LEU A 164 -7.70 3.18 -27.78
C LEU A 164 -8.12 3.67 -26.39
N LEU A 165 -9.42 3.71 -26.11
CA LEU A 165 -9.95 4.12 -24.80
C LEU A 165 -9.92 2.98 -23.78
N THR A 166 -9.81 1.72 -24.24
CA THR A 166 -9.97 0.54 -23.38
C THR A 166 -8.81 0.30 -22.40
N PRO A 167 -7.52 0.53 -22.72
CA PRO A 167 -6.43 0.37 -21.76
C PRO A 167 -6.54 1.34 -20.58
N ALA A 168 -7.13 2.52 -20.77
CA ALA A 168 -7.31 3.52 -19.72
C ALA A 168 -8.39 3.16 -18.68
N THR A 169 -9.15 2.07 -18.89
CA THR A 169 -10.28 1.71 -18.02
C THR A 169 -9.86 0.92 -16.78
N LEU A 170 -8.64 0.37 -16.75
CA LEU A 170 -8.06 -0.29 -15.58
C LEU A 170 -6.84 0.51 -15.12
N THR A 171 -6.90 1.04 -13.90
CA THR A 171 -5.82 1.83 -13.31
C THR A 171 -5.41 1.25 -11.96
N VAL A 172 -4.20 1.58 -11.52
CA VAL A 172 -3.69 1.19 -10.21
C VAL A 172 -3.67 2.43 -9.32
N LYS A 173 -4.27 2.35 -8.13
CA LYS A 173 -4.15 3.40 -7.11
C LYS A 173 -3.66 2.81 -5.79
N ALA A 174 -2.80 3.57 -5.12
CA ALA A 174 -2.38 3.27 -3.76
C ALA A 174 -3.51 3.62 -2.78
N VAL A 175 -3.92 2.64 -1.97
CA VAL A 175 -4.92 2.81 -0.91
C VAL A 175 -4.29 2.40 0.42
N VAL A 176 -4.64 3.10 1.50
CA VAL A 176 -4.19 2.76 2.85
C VAL A 176 -4.98 1.53 3.33
N ALA A 177 -4.34 0.37 3.34
CA ALA A 177 -4.88 -0.85 3.92
C ALA A 177 -4.62 -0.86 5.43
N ARG A 178 -5.66 -1.14 6.22
CA ARG A 178 -5.55 -1.41 7.65
C ARG A 178 -5.34 -2.91 7.83
N ASN A 179 -4.11 -3.29 8.15
CA ASN A 179 -3.75 -4.69 8.37
C ASN A 179 -3.48 -4.92 9.86
N VAL A 180 -3.85 -6.10 10.34
CA VAL A 180 -3.45 -6.57 11.67
C VAL A 180 -2.48 -7.71 11.47
N ILE A 181 -1.26 -7.54 11.94
CA ILE A 181 -0.18 -8.53 11.86
C ILE A 181 0.11 -8.98 13.28
N ILE A 182 0.21 -10.29 13.50
CA ILE A 182 0.69 -10.84 14.77
C ILE A 182 2.21 -10.88 14.66
N GLY A 183 2.90 -10.21 15.56
CA GLY A 183 4.36 -10.15 15.56
C GLY A 183 4.94 -9.92 16.95
N SER A 184 6.23 -10.19 17.07
CA SER A 184 6.99 -9.93 18.29
C SER A 184 7.13 -8.43 18.51
N VAL A 185 6.86 -7.98 19.72
CA VAL A 185 7.05 -6.59 20.14
C VAL A 185 8.14 -6.48 21.21
N PRO A 186 8.86 -5.35 21.31
CA PRO A 186 9.79 -5.11 22.41
C PRO A 186 9.08 -5.26 23.75
N SER A 187 9.67 -6.02 24.66
CA SER A 187 9.08 -6.32 25.96
C SER A 187 10.17 -6.59 26.99
N VAL A 188 9.88 -6.34 28.26
CA VAL A 188 10.82 -6.59 29.36
C VAL A 188 10.11 -7.45 30.40
N SER A 189 10.81 -8.47 30.89
CA SER A 189 10.31 -9.36 31.94
C SER A 189 10.98 -9.03 33.28
N PHE A 190 10.17 -8.72 34.28
CA PHE A 190 10.62 -8.45 35.65
C PHE A 190 10.54 -9.70 36.56
N ASN A 191 10.26 -10.86 35.98
CA ASN A 191 10.11 -12.12 36.72
C ASN A 191 11.42 -12.93 36.82
N GLY A 192 12.56 -12.33 36.44
CA GLY A 192 13.85 -13.03 36.39
C GLY A 192 15.06 -12.12 36.56
N GLY A 193 16.21 -12.72 36.84
CA GLY A 193 17.47 -12.03 37.12
C GLY A 193 18.14 -11.32 35.92
N ALA A 194 17.51 -11.24 34.75
CA ALA A 194 18.11 -10.67 33.52
C ALA A 194 18.46 -9.18 33.64
N LEU A 195 17.86 -8.46 34.59
CA LEU A 195 18.10 -7.03 34.83
C LEU A 195 19.26 -6.79 35.81
N ALA A 196 19.74 -7.83 36.50
CA ALA A 196 20.76 -7.75 37.54
C ALA A 196 22.00 -8.58 37.21
N ARG A 197 23.16 -8.13 37.69
CA ARG A 197 24.44 -8.85 37.61
C ARG A 197 24.71 -9.51 38.94
N PHE A 198 25.19 -10.75 38.88
CA PHE A 198 25.53 -11.52 40.07
C PHE A 198 26.94 -12.12 39.95
N ALA A 199 27.60 -12.31 41.09
CA ALA A 199 28.82 -13.10 41.20
C ALA A 199 28.69 -14.14 42.31
N THR A 200 29.12 -15.36 42.03
CA THR A 200 29.19 -16.44 43.01
C THR A 200 30.61 -16.52 43.55
N TYR A 201 30.75 -16.42 44.87
CA TYR A 201 32.03 -16.45 45.55
C TYR A 201 32.34 -17.88 46.07
N PRO A 202 33.58 -18.15 46.54
CA PRO A 202 33.98 -19.48 47.03
C PRO A 202 33.15 -20.00 48.22
N ASP A 203 32.46 -19.10 48.93
CA ASP A 203 31.48 -19.39 49.98
C ASP A 203 30.15 -19.97 49.44
N ARG A 204 30.05 -20.15 48.11
CA ARG A 204 28.87 -20.59 47.37
C ARG A 204 27.67 -19.66 47.54
N ALA A 205 27.88 -18.43 48.01
CA ALA A 205 26.87 -17.40 48.03
C ALA A 205 26.93 -16.59 46.73
N THR A 206 25.76 -16.21 46.25
CA THR A 206 25.60 -15.37 45.05
C THR A 206 25.28 -13.95 45.49
N TYR A 207 26.15 -13.01 45.16
CA TYR A 207 26.03 -11.61 45.55
C TYR A 207 25.56 -10.76 44.38
N TYR A 208 24.71 -9.79 44.68
CA TYR A 208 24.28 -8.78 43.73
C TYR A 208 25.44 -7.79 43.48
N LEU A 209 25.80 -7.58 42.22
CA LEU A 209 26.88 -6.68 41.81
C LEU A 209 26.39 -5.34 41.27
N GLY A 210 25.10 -5.23 40.93
CA GLY A 210 24.54 -4.05 40.27
C GLY A 210 23.62 -4.40 39.09
N PRO A 211 23.03 -3.38 38.44
CA PRO A 211 22.22 -3.54 37.24
C PRO A 211 23.05 -4.01 36.03
N THR A 212 22.40 -4.64 35.06
CA THR A 212 23.01 -4.93 33.75
C THR A 212 23.23 -3.65 32.95
N ASP A 213 24.13 -3.70 31.97
CA ASP A 213 24.47 -2.52 31.16
C ASP A 213 23.28 -2.02 30.33
N GLY A 214 22.36 -2.90 29.94
CA GLY A 214 21.09 -2.52 29.29
C GLY A 214 20.22 -1.65 30.21
N VAL A 215 20.05 -2.06 31.48
CA VAL A 215 19.29 -1.28 32.47
C VAL A 215 19.96 0.08 32.72
N ARG A 216 21.30 0.13 32.86
CA ARG A 216 22.04 1.38 33.02
C ARG A 216 21.89 2.32 31.83
N LYS A 217 22.03 1.79 30.60
CA LYS A 217 21.87 2.58 29.37
C LYS A 217 20.48 3.20 29.26
N ALA A 218 19.43 2.43 29.53
CA ALA A 218 18.06 2.91 29.52
C ALA A 218 17.82 3.98 30.61
N ALA A 219 18.29 3.73 31.83
CA ALA A 219 18.11 4.66 32.95
C ALA A 219 18.84 5.98 32.71
N VAL A 220 20.14 5.95 32.45
CA VAL A 220 20.95 7.16 32.20
C VAL A 220 20.43 7.91 30.98
N GLY A 221 20.14 7.21 29.87
CA GLY A 221 19.61 7.84 28.67
C GLY A 221 18.29 8.57 28.92
N SER A 222 17.36 7.93 29.64
CA SER A 222 16.06 8.54 29.95
C SER A 222 16.20 9.72 30.91
N LEU A 223 17.05 9.61 31.92
CA LEU A 223 17.26 10.67 32.92
C LEU A 223 17.95 11.91 32.34
N VAL A 224 18.96 11.72 31.48
CA VAL A 224 19.66 12.84 30.83
C VAL A 224 18.77 13.51 29.79
N SER A 225 18.00 12.74 29.01
CA SER A 225 17.09 13.31 28.00
C SER A 225 15.80 13.90 28.57
N GLY A 226 15.41 13.49 29.78
CA GLY A 226 14.10 13.80 30.38
C GLY A 226 12.92 13.12 29.68
N MET A 227 13.16 12.24 28.71
CA MET A 227 12.14 11.60 27.89
C MET A 227 12.27 10.07 27.91
N ILE A 228 11.26 9.39 27.38
CA ILE A 228 11.32 7.95 27.16
C ILE A 228 12.18 7.67 25.92
N ILE A 229 13.15 6.77 26.04
CA ILE A 229 14.04 6.44 24.93
C ILE A 229 13.26 5.78 23.79
N GLN A 230 13.48 6.28 22.57
CA GLN A 230 12.80 5.79 21.37
C GLN A 230 13.26 4.37 21.04
N MET A 231 12.29 3.49 20.77
CA MET A 231 12.53 2.12 20.30
C MET A 231 12.61 2.14 18.78
N ALA A 232 13.44 1.27 18.22
CA ALA A 232 13.54 1.12 16.77
C ALA A 232 12.17 0.71 16.16
N PRO A 233 11.59 1.49 15.25
CA PRO A 233 10.28 1.19 14.69
C PRO A 233 10.38 -0.01 13.73
N VAL A 234 9.64 -1.10 14.03
CA VAL A 234 9.52 -2.26 13.12
C VAL A 234 8.77 -1.86 11.84
N TYR A 235 7.81 -0.93 11.95
CA TYR A 235 7.02 -0.40 10.85
C TYR A 235 6.87 1.12 10.99
N ARG A 236 6.85 1.87 9.87
CA ARG A 236 6.74 3.35 9.90
C ARG A 236 5.41 3.84 10.50
N ASN A 237 4.31 3.15 10.20
CA ASN A 237 2.97 3.47 10.68
C ASN A 237 2.34 2.23 11.33
N ALA A 238 2.46 2.13 12.65
CA ALA A 238 1.96 0.98 13.40
C ALA A 238 1.48 1.37 14.79
N SER A 239 0.48 0.64 15.29
CA SER A 239 0.05 0.75 16.67
C SER A 239 -0.16 -0.62 17.31
N TRP A 240 0.25 -0.75 18.57
CA TRP A 240 0.09 -1.96 19.37
C TRP A 240 -0.05 -1.61 20.85
N SER A 241 -0.48 -2.57 21.66
CA SER A 241 -0.60 -2.42 23.11
C SER A 241 0.08 -3.56 23.85
N LEU A 242 0.75 -3.26 24.96
CA LEU A 242 1.41 -4.23 25.84
C LEU A 242 0.94 -4.04 27.27
N ASN A 243 0.74 -5.17 27.95
CA ASN A 243 0.53 -5.26 29.37
C ASN A 243 1.78 -5.86 30.01
N PHE A 244 2.34 -5.21 31.01
CA PHE A 244 3.46 -5.77 31.78
C PHE A 244 3.43 -5.26 33.22
N GLU A 245 4.04 -6.03 34.14
CA GLU A 245 4.27 -5.61 35.52
C GLU A 245 5.66 -4.98 35.61
N GLY A 246 5.81 -3.88 36.33
CA GLY A 246 7.09 -3.21 36.51
C GLY A 246 7.13 -2.34 37.76
N PRO A 247 8.31 -1.79 38.10
CA PRO A 247 8.46 -0.92 39.25
C PRO A 247 7.84 0.46 39.00
N VAL A 248 7.39 1.12 40.06
CA VAL A 248 6.99 2.53 40.08
C VAL A 248 7.41 3.16 41.39
N LEU A 249 7.73 4.45 41.39
CA LEU A 249 7.91 5.21 42.63
C LEU A 249 6.61 5.92 43.01
N GLN A 250 6.33 5.94 44.30
CA GLN A 250 5.36 6.85 44.90
C GLN A 250 6.07 7.73 45.91
N CYS A 251 5.96 9.04 45.71
CA CYS A 251 6.65 10.06 46.48
C CYS A 251 5.69 10.81 47.39
N SER A 252 6.17 11.10 48.60
CA SER A 252 5.45 11.87 49.61
C SER A 252 6.39 12.90 50.22
N ALA A 253 5.90 14.12 50.43
CA ALA A 253 6.64 15.13 51.17
C ALA A 253 6.58 14.81 52.67
N LEU A 254 7.71 14.90 53.37
CA LEU A 254 7.79 14.77 54.82
C LEU A 254 7.47 16.12 55.48
N GLY A 255 6.70 16.05 56.58
CA GLY A 255 6.30 17.23 57.34
C GLY A 255 7.48 17.89 58.05
N VAL A 256 7.31 19.16 58.42
CA VAL A 256 8.34 19.94 59.14
C VAL A 256 8.69 19.33 60.51
N HIS A 257 7.74 18.62 61.13
CA HIS A 257 7.93 17.96 62.43
C HIS A 257 8.39 16.50 62.35
N ASP A 258 8.77 16.03 61.16
CA ASP A 258 9.26 14.67 60.99
C ASP A 258 10.65 14.52 61.64
N GLU A 259 10.81 13.51 62.52
CA GLU A 259 12.06 13.29 63.27
C GLU A 259 13.27 13.11 62.36
N LEU A 260 13.09 12.44 61.21
CA LEU A 260 14.17 12.25 60.24
C LEU A 260 14.56 13.58 59.60
N ARG A 261 13.58 14.40 59.21
CA ARG A 261 13.85 15.74 58.66
C ARG A 261 14.64 16.60 59.65
N ILE A 262 14.22 16.62 60.91
CA ILE A 262 14.90 17.38 61.97
C ILE A 262 16.34 16.90 62.13
N SER A 263 16.55 15.59 62.31
CA SER A 263 17.89 15.01 62.52
C SER A 263 18.85 15.26 61.35
N VAL A 264 18.37 15.12 60.11
CA VAL A 264 19.18 15.38 58.89
C VAL A 264 19.51 16.87 58.77
N THR A 265 18.57 17.75 59.09
CA THR A 265 18.76 19.20 59.05
C THR A 265 19.79 19.66 60.10
N GLU A 266 19.70 19.14 61.33
CA GLU A 266 20.68 19.42 62.40
C GLU A 266 22.09 18.92 62.02
N SER A 267 22.19 17.75 61.41
CA SER A 267 23.46 17.20 60.93
C SER A 267 24.06 18.03 59.79
N ALA A 268 23.24 18.46 58.84
CA ALA A 268 23.66 19.35 57.74
C ALA A 268 24.13 20.72 58.28
N LEU A 269 23.43 21.25 59.28
CA LEU A 269 23.82 22.46 60.02
C LEU A 269 25.19 22.33 60.70
N ALA A 270 25.45 21.20 61.36
CA ALA A 270 26.72 20.94 62.01
C ALA A 270 27.87 20.92 60.99
N VAL A 271 27.68 20.24 59.85
CA VAL A 271 28.67 20.25 58.74
C VAL A 271 28.90 21.66 58.21
N ALA A 272 27.84 22.46 58.03
CA ALA A 272 27.97 23.83 57.56
C ALA A 272 28.76 24.73 58.52
N ARG A 273 28.59 24.56 59.84
CA ARG A 273 29.37 25.29 60.86
C ARG A 273 30.83 24.86 60.89
N ASP A 274 31.11 23.57 60.74
CA ASP A 274 32.45 23.00 60.86
C ASP A 274 33.30 23.21 59.61
N SER A 275 32.71 23.10 58.42
CA SER A 275 33.42 23.09 57.13
C SER A 275 33.17 24.32 56.26
N GLY A 276 32.10 25.06 56.51
CA GLY A 276 31.64 26.14 55.62
C GLY A 276 30.87 25.68 54.38
N HIS A 277 30.62 24.37 54.22
CA HIS A 277 29.82 23.82 53.12
C HIS A 277 28.34 23.65 53.53
N CYS A 278 27.43 24.32 52.82
CA CYS A 278 25.99 24.13 53.01
C CYS A 278 25.41 23.22 51.94
N TYR A 279 24.50 22.32 52.31
CA TYR A 279 23.81 21.46 51.35
C TYR A 279 22.66 22.19 50.67
N GLN A 280 22.76 22.36 49.35
CA GLN A 280 21.61 22.75 48.51
C GLN A 280 20.75 21.53 48.15
N TYR A 281 21.39 20.38 47.97
CA TYR A 281 20.72 19.12 47.64
C TYR A 281 21.45 17.96 48.29
N ILE A 282 20.69 17.00 48.80
CA ILE A 282 21.20 15.73 49.29
C ILE A 282 20.18 14.64 48.96
N SER A 283 20.66 13.55 48.38
CA SER A 283 19.83 12.38 48.11
C SER A 283 20.58 11.13 48.50
N TRP A 284 19.86 10.17 49.10
CA TRP A 284 20.43 8.92 49.57
C TRP A 284 19.38 7.82 49.68
N MET A 285 19.88 6.59 49.78
CA MET A 285 19.10 5.42 50.13
C MET A 285 19.57 4.87 51.47
N PRO A 286 18.68 4.67 52.46
CA PRO A 286 19.07 4.15 53.76
C PRO A 286 19.39 2.66 53.66
N ALA A 287 20.37 2.22 54.43
CA ALA A 287 20.78 0.81 54.46
C ALA A 287 19.94 -0.06 55.42
N SER A 288 19.17 0.58 56.32
CA SER A 288 18.34 -0.08 57.34
C SER A 288 17.17 0.83 57.71
N THR A 289 16.09 0.27 58.25
CA THR A 289 14.99 1.05 58.86
C THR A 289 15.40 1.77 60.14
N THR A 290 16.46 1.31 60.80
CA THR A 290 16.96 1.88 62.06
C THR A 290 17.96 3.01 61.86
N ASP A 291 18.63 3.04 60.70
CA ASP A 291 19.69 3.99 60.37
C ASP A 291 19.32 4.68 59.05
N LEU A 292 18.41 5.65 59.16
CA LEU A 292 17.85 6.39 58.04
C LEU A 292 18.68 7.60 57.62
N SER A 293 19.65 8.02 58.44
CA SER A 293 20.44 9.22 58.21
C SER A 293 21.50 9.03 57.11
N PRO A 294 21.68 10.00 56.19
CA PRO A 294 22.75 9.96 55.20
C PRO A 294 24.14 10.17 55.81
N PHE A 295 24.21 10.78 57.00
CA PHE A 295 25.45 11.16 57.65
C PHE A 295 26.00 10.00 58.47
N GLN A 296 27.33 9.84 58.44
CA GLN A 296 28.02 8.88 59.31
C GLN A 296 28.60 9.61 60.53
N PRO A 297 28.43 9.07 61.75
CA PRO A 297 29.14 9.58 62.92
C PRO A 297 30.64 9.34 62.73
N LYS A 298 31.45 10.41 62.84
CA LYS A 298 32.91 10.39 62.79
C LYS A 298 33.47 10.82 64.14
N VAL A 299 33.96 9.86 64.90
CA VAL A 299 34.63 10.15 66.17
C VAL A 299 36.06 10.64 65.88
N ILE A 300 36.37 11.89 66.22
CA ILE A 300 37.75 12.42 66.20
C ILE A 300 38.08 12.88 67.63
N GLY A 301 38.85 12.09 68.38
CA GLY A 301 39.14 12.39 69.79
C GLY A 301 37.94 12.10 70.71
N PHE A 302 37.60 13.04 71.59
CA PHE A 302 36.43 12.97 72.49
C PHE A 302 35.17 13.65 71.91
N GLU A 303 35.25 14.22 70.70
CA GLU A 303 34.13 14.87 70.02
C GLU A 303 33.60 13.97 68.87
N GLU A 304 32.28 13.79 68.85
CA GLU A 304 31.57 13.15 67.74
C GLU A 304 31.28 14.22 66.68
N ARG A 305 31.97 14.15 65.53
CA ARG A 305 31.71 15.03 64.38
C ARG A 305 30.93 14.27 63.32
N THR A 306 30.04 14.93 62.60
CA THR A 306 29.36 14.34 61.43
C THR A 306 30.29 14.35 60.22
N SER A 307 30.38 13.24 59.48
CA SER A 307 31.17 13.17 58.24
C SER A 307 30.42 12.58 57.05
N ALA A 308 31.05 12.76 55.89
CA ALA A 308 30.79 12.25 54.54
C ALA A 308 29.48 11.47 54.33
N ILE A 309 28.72 11.90 53.31
CA ILE A 309 27.53 11.21 52.84
C ILE A 309 27.92 9.80 52.35
N ARG A 310 27.09 8.81 52.67
CA ARG A 310 27.28 7.43 52.17
C ARG A 310 27.27 7.42 50.63
N GLY A 311 28.42 7.18 50.03
CA GLY A 311 28.57 7.11 48.57
C GLY A 311 28.08 5.80 47.94
N ALA A 312 27.92 4.73 48.73
CA ALA A 312 27.49 3.43 48.22
C ALA A 312 25.95 3.32 48.18
N VAL A 313 25.40 2.97 47.02
CA VAL A 313 23.97 2.64 46.88
C VAL A 313 23.69 1.33 47.64
N SER A 314 22.83 1.41 48.65
CA SER A 314 22.37 0.28 49.46
C SER A 314 20.91 0.52 49.83
N GLY A 315 20.17 -0.55 50.09
CA GLY A 315 18.77 -0.45 50.54
C GLY A 315 18.50 -1.21 51.83
N PRO A 316 17.32 -1.00 52.44
CA PRO A 316 16.93 -1.66 53.68
C PRO A 316 16.66 -3.16 53.43
N LYS A 317 17.10 -4.02 54.36
CA LYS A 317 16.92 -5.48 54.28
C LYS A 317 15.56 -5.97 54.79
N ASP A 318 14.81 -5.07 55.43
CA ASP A 318 13.62 -5.35 56.21
C ASP A 318 12.42 -4.45 55.83
N ALA A 319 12.58 -3.53 54.88
CA ALA A 319 11.52 -2.65 54.41
C ALA A 319 11.56 -2.46 52.87
N PRO A 320 10.48 -1.97 52.26
CA PRO A 320 10.47 -1.61 50.84
C PRO A 320 11.55 -0.58 50.51
N ILE A 321 12.11 -0.68 49.31
CA ILE A 321 13.21 0.18 48.89
C ILE A 321 12.70 1.62 48.76
N SER A 322 13.42 2.57 49.34
CA SER A 322 13.08 3.99 49.29
C SER A 322 14.30 4.87 49.06
N ILE A 323 14.10 5.99 48.36
CA ILE A 323 15.07 7.07 48.22
C ILE A 323 14.54 8.33 48.90
N PHE A 324 15.44 9.04 49.56
CA PHE A 324 15.15 10.33 50.20
C PHE A 324 15.87 11.41 49.44
N VAL A 325 15.19 12.52 49.25
CA VAL A 325 15.72 13.72 48.60
C VAL A 325 15.36 14.91 49.48
N ALA A 326 16.38 15.63 49.94
CA ALA A 326 16.20 16.91 50.61
C ALA A 326 16.86 18.00 49.78
N GLU A 327 16.14 19.08 49.57
CA GLU A 327 16.59 20.21 48.77
C GLU A 327 16.33 21.52 49.51
N ASN A 328 17.08 22.54 49.11
CA ASN A 328 16.86 23.88 49.57
C ASN A 328 16.75 24.84 48.39
N GLU A 329 15.87 25.82 48.53
CA GLU A 329 15.86 26.94 47.61
C GLU A 329 17.10 27.78 47.87
N TYR A 330 17.84 28.11 46.80
CA TYR A 330 19.03 28.94 46.92
C TYR A 330 18.63 30.33 47.38
N ASN A 331 19.08 30.72 48.57
CA ASN A 331 19.02 32.10 49.04
C ASN A 331 20.43 32.46 49.57
N GLU A 332 20.92 33.65 49.23
CA GLU A 332 22.27 34.11 49.63
C GLU A 332 22.44 34.14 51.17
N THR A 333 21.32 34.16 51.89
CA THR A 333 21.24 34.09 53.36
C THR A 333 21.17 32.68 53.94
N THR A 334 20.86 31.63 53.14
CA THR A 334 20.73 30.24 53.59
C THR A 334 22.03 29.68 54.18
N CYS A 335 23.17 30.23 53.76
CA CYS A 335 24.50 29.81 54.20
C CYS A 335 25.10 30.67 55.33
N ASP A 336 24.35 31.58 55.96
CA ASP A 336 24.93 32.49 56.98
C ASP A 336 25.22 31.81 58.34
N GLY A 337 24.85 30.53 58.50
CA GLY A 337 25.21 29.67 59.64
C GLY A 337 24.34 29.84 60.89
N SER A 338 23.38 30.78 60.87
CA SER A 338 22.45 31.08 61.96
C SER A 338 21.19 30.20 61.96
N SER A 339 20.64 29.88 60.78
CA SER A 339 19.50 28.96 60.61
C SER A 339 19.52 28.34 59.21
N PHE A 340 19.50 27.00 59.13
CA PHE A 340 19.40 26.24 57.89
C PHE A 340 18.30 25.20 58.08
N ASP A 341 17.31 25.20 57.18
CA ASP A 341 16.29 24.16 57.05
C ASP A 341 16.11 23.86 55.56
N PHE A 342 15.89 22.59 55.24
CA PHE A 342 15.59 22.17 53.88
C PHE A 342 14.18 22.65 53.50
N SER A 343 14.03 23.31 52.35
CA SER A 343 12.73 23.79 51.89
C SER A 343 11.77 22.64 51.60
N SER A 344 12.30 21.54 51.05
CA SER A 344 11.54 20.36 50.64
C SER A 344 12.28 19.09 51.03
N PHE A 345 11.52 18.13 51.55
CA PHE A 345 12.02 16.84 51.98
C PHE A 345 11.08 15.76 51.46
N THR A 346 11.55 14.93 50.56
CA THR A 346 10.75 13.98 49.79
C THR A 346 11.21 12.56 50.08
N ARG A 347 10.25 11.68 50.40
CA ARG A 347 10.44 10.23 50.49
C ARG A 347 9.72 9.56 49.34
N CYS A 348 10.47 8.84 48.51
CA CYS A 348 9.94 8.04 47.41
C CYS A 348 10.13 6.55 47.69
N THR A 349 9.03 5.81 47.76
CA THR A 349 9.03 4.36 48.02
C THR A 349 8.71 3.60 46.74
N LEU A 350 9.37 2.45 46.55
CA LEU A 350 9.22 1.59 45.39
C LEU A 350 8.02 0.65 45.54
N TYR A 351 7.22 0.56 44.49
CA TYR A 351 6.03 -0.31 44.40
C TYR A 351 6.07 -1.15 43.12
N SER A 352 5.39 -2.29 43.14
CA SER A 352 4.93 -3.00 41.94
C SER A 352 3.74 -2.26 41.35
N ALA A 353 3.70 -2.13 40.04
CA ALA A 353 2.57 -1.62 39.29
C ALA A 353 2.33 -2.40 37.99
N SER A 354 1.07 -2.43 37.57
CA SER A 354 0.67 -2.95 36.26
C SER A 354 0.58 -1.80 35.26
N TYR A 355 1.28 -1.95 34.14
CA TYR A 355 1.34 -1.00 33.04
C TYR A 355 0.50 -1.49 31.87
N TYR A 356 -0.46 -0.68 31.43
CA TYR A 356 -1.11 -0.81 30.13
C TYR A 356 -0.62 0.30 29.22
N THR A 357 0.21 -0.05 28.24
CA THR A 357 0.85 0.92 27.37
C THR A 357 0.43 0.72 25.92
N LYS A 358 -0.02 1.79 25.27
CA LYS A 358 -0.30 1.88 23.83
C LYS A 358 0.84 2.62 23.15
N PHE A 359 1.41 1.98 22.15
CA PHE A 359 2.47 2.55 21.32
C PHE A 359 1.89 2.88 19.96
N ASN A 360 2.12 4.09 19.51
CA ASN A 360 1.68 4.59 18.22
C ASN A 360 2.89 5.17 17.47
N TYR A 361 3.12 4.68 16.25
CA TYR A 361 4.16 5.16 15.36
C TYR A 361 3.50 5.90 14.21
N GLN A 362 3.82 7.18 14.08
CA GLN A 362 3.40 8.01 12.94
C GLN A 362 4.65 8.48 12.20
N SER A 363 4.83 8.04 10.96
CA SER A 363 6.00 8.38 10.14
C SER A 363 7.33 8.05 10.84
N GLY A 364 7.36 6.99 11.65
CA GLY A 364 8.52 6.58 12.44
C GLY A 364 8.71 7.30 13.78
N VAL A 365 7.89 8.30 14.10
CA VAL A 365 7.92 8.98 15.41
C VAL A 365 7.06 8.20 16.40
N GLN A 366 7.63 7.89 17.57
CA GLN A 366 6.99 7.14 18.64
C GLN A 366 6.18 8.04 19.58
N GLU A 367 4.94 7.69 19.79
CA GLU A 367 4.04 8.25 20.81
C GLU A 367 3.61 7.13 21.75
N ILE A 368 3.67 7.39 23.06
CA ILE A 368 3.43 6.39 24.10
C ILE A 368 2.36 6.90 25.04
N ASN A 369 1.26 6.15 25.16
CA ASN A 369 0.18 6.43 26.09
C ASN A 369 0.09 5.30 27.11
N THR A 370 0.34 5.61 28.37
CA THR A 370 0.47 4.62 29.45
C THR A 370 -0.54 4.88 30.56
N VAL A 371 -1.20 3.82 31.01
CA VAL A 371 -1.99 3.81 32.24
C VAL A 371 -1.28 2.91 33.24
N THR A 372 -0.97 3.45 34.41
CA THR A 372 -0.26 2.73 35.48
C THR A 372 -1.21 2.51 36.66
N THR A 373 -1.32 1.27 37.12
CA THR A 373 -2.08 0.90 38.33
C THR A 373 -1.11 0.39 39.38
N VAL A 374 -1.02 1.09 40.51
CA VAL A 374 -0.10 0.71 41.60
C VAL A 374 -0.69 -0.45 42.40
N ASN A 375 0.13 -1.46 42.68
CA ASN A 375 -0.26 -2.70 43.34
C ASN A 375 0.23 -2.73 44.79
N LYS A 376 1.40 -3.34 45.05
CA LYS A 376 1.96 -3.58 46.39
C LYS A 376 3.36 -2.97 46.54
N PRO A 377 3.83 -2.67 47.76
CA PRO A 377 5.21 -2.25 48.00
C PRO A 377 6.22 -3.28 47.46
N SER A 378 7.43 -2.82 47.10
CA SER A 378 8.50 -3.71 46.65
C SER A 378 8.98 -4.64 47.77
N ASP A 379 9.59 -5.75 47.38
CA ASP A 379 10.37 -6.56 48.32
C ASP A 379 11.60 -5.77 48.83
N PRO A 380 12.17 -6.13 50.00
CA PRO A 380 13.37 -5.49 50.54
C PRO A 380 14.63 -5.71 49.69
N TRP A 381 15.67 -4.92 49.96
CA TRP A 381 16.96 -5.00 49.28
C TRP A 381 17.71 -6.30 49.60
N VAL A 382 18.17 -7.00 48.57
CA VAL A 382 18.92 -8.26 48.67
C VAL A 382 20.37 -8.04 48.23
N GLN A 383 21.31 -8.22 49.17
CA GLN A 383 22.75 -8.06 48.93
C GLN A 383 23.41 -9.37 48.44
N GLY A 384 22.90 -10.51 48.89
CA GLY A 384 23.34 -11.83 48.45
C GLY A 384 22.45 -12.94 48.99
N ILE A 385 22.50 -14.10 48.34
CA ILE A 385 21.76 -15.30 48.70
C ILE A 385 22.79 -16.37 49.08
N GLY A 386 22.67 -16.93 50.30
CA GLY A 386 23.57 -17.97 50.80
C GLY A 386 23.47 -19.30 50.04
N PRO A 387 24.35 -20.29 50.33
CA PRO A 387 24.35 -21.57 49.64
C PRO A 387 22.98 -22.25 49.73
N LEU A 388 22.44 -22.62 48.56
CA LEU A 388 21.25 -23.47 48.41
C LEU A 388 21.37 -24.70 49.32
N SER A 389 20.51 -24.80 50.34
CA SER A 389 20.31 -26.08 51.04
C SER A 389 19.75 -27.07 50.02
N LYS A 390 20.24 -28.32 50.05
CA LYS A 390 19.93 -29.36 49.06
C LYS A 390 18.45 -29.80 49.03
N GLU A 391 17.58 -29.25 49.88
CA GLU A 391 16.23 -29.78 50.11
C GLU A 391 15.11 -29.09 49.32
N THR A 392 15.36 -27.97 48.63
CA THR A 392 14.33 -27.35 47.76
C THR A 392 14.93 -26.81 46.45
N PRO A 393 15.06 -27.65 45.40
CA PRO A 393 15.61 -27.25 44.11
C PRO A 393 14.68 -26.38 43.24
N SER A 394 13.59 -25.80 43.77
CA SER A 394 12.53 -25.20 42.93
C SER A 394 11.92 -23.88 43.41
N THR A 395 12.47 -23.17 44.40
CA THR A 395 11.81 -21.96 44.94
C THR A 395 12.67 -20.71 45.12
N ILE A 396 13.92 -20.71 44.67
CA ILE A 396 14.58 -19.42 44.33
C ILE A 396 14.17 -19.07 42.90
N LYS A 397 12.88 -18.78 42.73
CA LYS A 397 12.48 -17.75 41.77
C LYS A 397 13.39 -16.57 42.11
N TYR A 398 14.25 -16.12 41.20
CA TYR A 398 14.89 -14.81 41.35
C TYR A 398 13.76 -13.86 41.72
N ASN A 399 13.73 -13.42 42.99
CA ASN A 399 12.56 -12.72 43.52
C ASN A 399 12.28 -11.56 42.58
N ILE A 400 11.00 -11.35 42.26
CA ILE A 400 10.51 -10.24 41.43
C ILE A 400 11.13 -8.91 41.92
N GLY A 401 11.42 -8.81 43.23
CA GLY A 401 12.16 -7.72 43.85
C GLY A 401 13.56 -7.42 43.30
N VAL A 402 14.36 -8.39 42.83
CA VAL A 402 15.75 -8.09 42.40
C VAL A 402 15.79 -7.34 41.07
N SER A 403 14.84 -7.62 40.18
CA SER A 403 14.66 -6.86 38.93
C SER A 403 14.28 -5.41 39.22
N PHE A 404 13.43 -5.20 40.23
CA PHE A 404 13.02 -3.87 40.68
C PHE A 404 14.18 -3.13 41.37
N GLN A 405 14.94 -3.85 42.20
CA GLN A 405 16.17 -3.37 42.83
C GLN A 405 17.17 -2.88 41.77
N ALA A 406 17.39 -3.62 40.69
CA ALA A 406 18.32 -3.22 39.64
C ALA A 406 17.91 -1.92 38.95
N VAL A 407 16.61 -1.73 38.68
CA VAL A 407 16.10 -0.46 38.11
C VAL A 407 16.28 0.67 39.12
N MET A 408 15.97 0.43 40.39
CA MET A 408 16.13 1.41 41.47
C MET A 408 17.59 1.79 41.72
N ASP A 409 18.51 0.83 41.64
CA ASP A 409 19.96 1.05 41.73
C ASP A 409 20.44 1.93 40.56
N ALA A 410 20.08 1.58 39.32
CA ALA A 410 20.44 2.41 38.17
C ALA A 410 19.88 3.84 38.27
N PHE A 411 18.63 4.00 38.71
CA PHE A 411 18.00 5.30 38.91
C PHE A 411 18.66 6.09 40.05
N SER A 412 18.81 5.48 41.22
CA SER A 412 19.37 6.13 42.40
C SER A 412 20.86 6.44 42.24
N SER A 413 21.62 5.68 41.45
CA SER A 413 23.02 6.00 41.15
C SER A 413 23.19 7.36 40.46
N MET A 414 22.14 7.83 39.76
CA MET A 414 22.09 9.16 39.17
C MET A 414 21.69 10.23 40.19
N LEU A 415 20.82 9.89 41.15
CA LEU A 415 20.25 10.83 42.12
C LEU A 415 21.09 11.00 43.38
N ASN A 416 21.70 9.92 43.85
CA ASN A 416 22.50 9.85 45.07
C ASN A 416 23.67 10.83 45.01
N GLY A 417 24.02 11.38 46.18
CA GLY A 417 25.08 12.38 46.32
C GLY A 417 24.54 13.72 46.78
N SER A 418 25.34 14.78 46.60
CA SER A 418 25.00 16.10 47.10
C SER A 418 25.40 17.24 46.16
N ALA A 419 24.73 18.38 46.31
CA ALA A 419 25.22 19.65 45.81
C ALA A 419 25.41 20.59 47.00
N GLN A 420 26.60 21.16 47.10
CA GLN A 420 27.04 21.98 48.22
C GLN A 420 27.46 23.37 47.74
N ILE A 421 27.32 24.36 48.60
CA ILE A 421 27.76 25.73 48.38
C ILE A 421 28.85 26.02 49.41
N ASP A 422 30.02 26.45 48.94
CA ASP A 422 31.13 26.85 49.80
C ASP A 422 31.00 28.33 50.20
N ARG A 423 30.73 28.57 51.49
CA ARG A 423 30.66 29.92 52.06
C ARG A 423 32.03 30.61 52.10
N ASN A 424 33.11 29.85 52.19
CA ASN A 424 34.47 30.39 52.31
C ASN A 424 35.00 30.94 50.98
N VAL A 425 34.41 30.54 49.84
CA VAL A 425 34.87 30.92 48.50
C VAL A 425 33.69 31.40 47.65
N GLN A 426 33.33 32.70 47.74
CA GLN A 426 32.34 33.39 46.88
C GLN A 426 31.06 32.58 46.54
N GLY A 427 30.59 31.68 47.41
CA GLY A 427 29.43 30.83 47.12
C GLY A 427 29.65 29.82 45.98
N GLN A 428 30.88 29.37 45.75
CA GLN A 428 31.20 28.38 44.71
C GLN A 428 30.42 27.08 44.97
N GLN A 429 29.73 26.60 43.94
CA GLN A 429 28.93 25.39 44.02
C GLN A 429 29.77 24.15 43.65
N VAL A 430 29.69 23.11 44.48
CA VAL A 430 30.31 21.80 44.27
C VAL A 430 29.18 20.79 44.09
N ILE A 431 29.09 20.18 42.90
CA ILE A 431 28.05 19.20 42.57
C ILE A 431 28.68 17.80 42.54
N GLU A 432 28.44 17.02 43.59
CA GLU A 432 28.87 15.63 43.77
C GLU A 432 27.71 14.67 43.52
N THR A 433 26.95 14.91 42.45
CA THR A 433 25.84 14.05 42.02
C THR A 433 25.69 14.14 40.51
N GLN A 434 25.21 13.05 39.89
CA GLN A 434 24.94 13.05 38.45
C GLN A 434 23.58 13.69 38.11
N VAL A 435 22.78 14.12 39.10
CA VAL A 435 21.54 14.87 38.84
C VAL A 435 21.78 16.14 38.04
N GLY A 436 22.96 16.75 38.18
CA GLY A 436 23.37 17.94 37.43
C GLY A 436 23.14 17.82 35.92
N ILE A 437 23.43 16.65 35.33
CA ILE A 437 23.27 16.44 33.88
C ILE A 437 21.83 16.09 33.45
N THR A 438 20.85 16.20 34.35
CA THR A 438 19.44 15.90 34.09
C THR A 438 18.59 17.18 34.10
N PRO A 439 17.40 17.18 33.47
CA PRO A 439 16.48 18.32 33.54
C PRO A 439 16.02 18.68 34.95
N LEU A 440 16.13 17.75 35.92
CA LEU A 440 15.80 17.99 37.32
C LEU A 440 16.73 19.05 37.94
N ALA A 441 17.99 19.14 37.52
CA ALA A 441 18.95 20.13 38.01
C ALA A 441 18.46 21.57 37.84
N LYS A 442 17.71 21.85 36.76
CA LYS A 442 17.08 23.17 36.56
C LYS A 442 16.00 23.44 37.61
N SER A 443 15.18 22.43 37.92
CA SER A 443 14.12 22.56 38.93
C SER A 443 14.68 22.67 40.35
N LEU A 444 15.85 22.05 40.59
CA LEU A 444 16.62 22.15 41.84
C LEU A 444 17.44 23.46 41.95
N GLY A 445 17.41 24.32 40.93
CA GLY A 445 18.14 25.59 40.94
C GLY A 445 19.66 25.45 40.90
N PHE A 446 20.21 24.39 40.28
CA PHE A 446 21.66 24.19 40.18
C PHE A 446 22.35 25.14 39.19
N TYR A 447 21.61 25.65 38.19
CA TYR A 447 22.16 26.49 37.13
C TYR A 447 21.45 27.83 37.13
N ARG A 448 21.96 28.80 37.93
CA ARG A 448 21.44 30.17 37.95
C ARG A 448 21.97 30.96 36.75
N ASP A 449 21.07 31.41 35.87
CA ASP A 449 21.30 32.55 34.98
C ASP A 449 20.81 33.82 35.70
N GLN A 450 21.60 34.89 35.68
CA GLN A 450 21.27 36.17 36.32
C GLN A 450 20.08 36.93 35.68
N PHE A 451 19.36 36.34 34.71
CA PHE A 451 18.39 37.04 33.86
C PHE A 451 17.03 36.37 33.62
N SER A 452 16.66 35.28 34.30
CA SER A 452 15.29 34.74 34.17
C SER A 452 14.43 35.08 35.38
N ASP A 453 13.76 36.21 35.30
CA ASP A 453 12.48 36.46 35.97
C ASP A 453 11.44 35.49 35.40
N GLN A 454 10.50 35.02 36.24
CA GLN A 454 9.49 33.97 36.02
C GLN A 454 9.85 32.55 36.49
N THR A 455 9.72 32.35 37.80
CA THR A 455 9.27 31.06 38.36
C THR A 455 7.80 30.84 37.97
N GLU A 456 7.53 30.42 36.73
CA GLU A 456 6.27 29.73 36.44
C GLU A 456 6.17 28.54 37.38
N GLY A 457 5.06 28.43 38.13
CA GLY A 457 4.83 27.44 39.18
C GLY A 457 5.37 26.06 38.82
N GLY A 458 6.56 25.76 39.34
CA GLY A 458 7.26 24.51 39.08
C GLY A 458 6.42 23.34 39.58
N ARG A 459 6.38 22.26 38.80
CA ARG A 459 5.77 21.01 39.27
C ARG A 459 6.49 20.57 40.56
N PRO A 460 5.78 20.06 41.57
CA PRO A 460 6.41 19.64 42.81
C PRO A 460 7.41 18.50 42.56
N ILE A 461 8.56 18.57 43.22
CA ILE A 461 9.66 17.59 43.08
C ILE A 461 9.22 16.13 43.26
N PRO A 462 8.34 15.77 44.22
CA PRO A 462 7.78 14.44 44.30
C PRO A 462 7.24 13.93 42.96
N THR A 463 6.44 14.74 42.26
CA THR A 463 5.84 14.35 40.98
C THR A 463 6.90 14.24 39.88
N LEU A 464 7.90 15.11 39.86
CA LEU A 464 8.99 15.03 38.88
C LEU A 464 9.80 13.73 39.02
N ILE A 465 10.11 13.32 40.26
CA ILE A 465 10.83 12.07 40.54
C ILE A 465 9.99 10.85 40.11
N GLU A 466 8.69 10.86 40.38
CA GLU A 466 7.77 9.80 39.92
C GLU A 466 7.73 9.69 38.39
N GLU A 467 7.62 10.83 37.69
CA GLU A 467 7.60 10.86 36.22
C GLU A 467 8.93 10.40 35.62
N MET A 468 10.06 10.82 36.19
CA MET A 468 11.39 10.40 35.78
C MET A 468 11.57 8.89 35.94
N PHE A 469 11.16 8.33 37.08
CA PHE A 469 11.27 6.89 37.32
C PHE A 469 10.35 6.07 36.40
N ARG A 470 9.14 6.56 36.14
CA ARG A 470 8.22 5.97 35.16
C ARG A 470 8.84 5.97 33.76
N ASN A 471 9.48 7.07 33.36
CA ASN A 471 10.14 7.18 32.06
C ASN A 471 11.33 6.22 31.94
N VAL A 472 12.12 6.06 33.00
CA VAL A 472 13.19 5.04 33.07
C VAL A 472 12.62 3.64 32.88
N THR A 473 11.54 3.31 33.60
CA THR A 473 10.90 1.99 33.51
C THR A 473 10.39 1.70 32.10
N LEU A 474 9.75 2.67 31.43
CA LEU A 474 9.30 2.53 30.04
C LEU A 474 10.46 2.47 29.05
N SER A 475 11.57 3.15 29.32
CA SER A 475 12.77 3.16 28.46
C SER A 475 13.51 1.82 28.46
N LEU A 476 13.27 0.95 29.44
CA LEU A 476 13.82 -0.42 29.42
C LEU A 476 13.35 -1.19 28.18
N LEU A 477 12.13 -0.91 27.69
CA LEU A 477 11.57 -1.55 26.49
C LEU A 477 12.35 -1.21 25.21
N SER A 478 13.19 -0.16 25.22
CA SER A 478 14.02 0.20 24.08
C SER A 478 15.28 -0.64 23.94
N GLN A 479 15.65 -1.41 24.97
CA GLN A 479 16.89 -2.20 24.99
C GLN A 479 16.60 -3.62 24.53
N THR A 480 17.12 -4.00 23.37
CA THR A 480 16.87 -5.31 22.78
C THR A 480 17.51 -6.45 23.58
N GLU A 481 18.56 -6.16 24.34
CA GLU A 481 19.25 -7.10 25.22
C GLU A 481 18.42 -7.49 26.45
N LEU A 482 17.39 -6.70 26.79
CA LEU A 482 16.48 -6.97 27.91
C LEU A 482 15.23 -7.76 27.47
N ASN A 483 15.10 -8.07 26.18
CA ASN A 483 13.98 -8.85 25.67
C ASN A 483 13.99 -10.27 26.27
N PRO A 484 12.82 -10.80 26.67
CA PRO A 484 12.72 -12.18 27.14
C PRO A 484 13.10 -13.17 26.03
N ALA A 485 13.60 -14.34 26.42
CA ALA A 485 13.95 -15.42 25.49
C ALA A 485 12.75 -15.88 24.64
N GLU A 486 11.55 -15.86 25.23
CA GLU A 486 10.30 -16.05 24.51
C GLU A 486 9.69 -14.67 24.19
N PRO A 487 9.65 -14.27 22.90
CA PRO A 487 9.16 -12.95 22.53
C PRO A 487 7.65 -12.82 22.73
N VAL A 488 7.22 -11.71 23.32
CA VAL A 488 5.80 -11.40 23.50
C VAL A 488 5.17 -11.07 22.15
N GLN A 489 4.12 -11.81 21.80
CA GLN A 489 3.35 -11.63 20.57
C GLN A 489 2.20 -10.65 20.82
N ALA A 490 2.04 -9.66 19.93
CA ALA A 490 0.95 -8.69 20.01
C ALA A 490 0.30 -8.45 18.64
N ASN A 491 -0.94 -7.96 18.68
CA ASN A 491 -1.67 -7.54 17.48
C ASN A 491 -1.19 -6.15 17.05
N ILE A 492 -0.36 -6.11 16.00
CA ILE A 492 0.20 -4.88 15.43
C ILE A 492 -0.73 -4.39 14.32
N LYS A 493 -1.39 -3.25 14.55
CA LYS A 493 -2.21 -2.58 13.54
C LYS A 493 -1.30 -1.73 12.67
N THR A 494 -1.15 -2.07 11.40
CA THR A 494 -0.32 -1.35 10.44
C THR A 494 -1.18 -0.61 9.42
N HIS A 495 -0.72 0.57 9.02
CA HIS A 495 -1.30 1.36 7.93
C HIS A 495 -0.34 1.31 6.75
N LEU A 496 -0.53 0.30 5.90
CA LEU A 496 0.33 0.07 4.74
C LEU A 496 -0.36 0.59 3.48
N HIS A 497 0.38 1.30 2.63
CA HIS A 497 -0.09 1.63 1.30
C HIS A 497 -0.04 0.35 0.44
N GLN A 498 -1.20 -0.08 -0.05
CA GLN A 498 -1.32 -1.20 -0.97
C GLN A 498 -1.89 -0.70 -2.29
N ASN A 499 -1.25 -1.07 -3.38
CA ASN A 499 -1.74 -0.80 -4.71
C ASN A 499 -2.88 -1.76 -5.03
N ILE A 500 -4.05 -1.22 -5.38
CA ILE A 500 -5.23 -1.97 -5.79
C ILE A 500 -5.67 -1.58 -7.21
N TYR A 501 -6.29 -2.53 -7.92
CA TYR A 501 -6.90 -2.25 -9.21
C TYR A 501 -8.21 -1.47 -9.06
N ILE A 502 -8.33 -0.37 -9.81
CA ILE A 502 -9.55 0.41 -9.95
C ILE A 502 -10.04 0.31 -11.39
N TYR A 503 -11.28 -0.11 -11.54
CA TYR A 503 -11.93 -0.31 -12.81
C TYR A 503 -13.01 0.76 -13.05
N SER A 504 -12.89 1.50 -14.17
CA SER A 504 -13.88 2.47 -14.63
C SER A 504 -14.88 1.83 -15.58
N VAL A 505 -16.02 1.42 -15.04
CA VAL A 505 -17.13 0.81 -15.79
C VAL A 505 -17.63 1.76 -16.89
N ALA A 506 -17.83 3.03 -16.57
CA ALA A 506 -18.40 4.03 -17.47
C ALA A 506 -17.54 4.23 -18.72
N ALA A 507 -16.23 4.39 -18.56
CA ALA A 507 -15.32 4.61 -19.69
C ALA A 507 -15.30 3.41 -20.66
N LEU A 508 -15.36 2.18 -20.13
CA LEU A 508 -15.41 0.97 -20.96
C LEU A 508 -16.70 0.90 -21.78
N TRP A 509 -17.86 1.14 -21.14
CA TRP A 509 -19.16 1.09 -21.81
C TRP A 509 -19.37 2.24 -22.80
N ILE A 510 -18.79 3.42 -22.57
CA ILE A 510 -18.82 4.50 -23.56
C ILE A 510 -18.06 4.07 -24.83
N GLY A 511 -16.85 3.52 -24.67
CA GLY A 511 -16.05 3.05 -25.80
C GLY A 511 -16.73 1.95 -26.61
N TYR A 512 -17.22 0.90 -25.94
CA TYR A 512 -17.93 -0.19 -26.62
C TYR A 512 -19.31 0.21 -27.13
N GLY A 513 -20.05 1.03 -26.37
CA GLY A 513 -21.40 1.46 -26.73
C GLY A 513 -21.43 2.24 -28.04
N ILE A 514 -20.45 3.12 -28.27
CA ILE A 514 -20.30 3.83 -29.55
C ILE A 514 -20.03 2.85 -30.69
N ALA A 515 -19.06 1.94 -30.52
CA ALA A 515 -18.69 0.97 -31.57
C ALA A 515 -19.82 0.00 -31.91
N VAL A 516 -20.52 -0.52 -30.90
CA VAL A 516 -21.68 -1.40 -31.06
C VAL A 516 -22.83 -0.63 -31.71
N GLY A 517 -23.13 0.60 -31.28
CA GLY A 517 -24.17 1.42 -31.88
C GLY A 517 -23.93 1.66 -33.38
N ILE A 518 -22.68 1.99 -33.75
CA ILE A 518 -22.25 2.12 -35.15
C ILE A 518 -22.48 0.80 -35.93
N ALA A 519 -22.13 -0.34 -35.34
CA ALA A 519 -22.30 -1.63 -35.98
C ALA A 519 -23.78 -2.01 -36.15
N ILE A 520 -24.65 -1.76 -35.16
CA ILE A 520 -26.11 -2.02 -35.26
C ILE A 520 -26.70 -1.25 -36.45
N LEU A 521 -26.42 0.05 -36.53
CA LEU A 521 -26.93 0.90 -37.61
C LEU A 521 -26.43 0.43 -38.98
N SER A 522 -25.16 0.03 -39.05
CA SER A 522 -24.56 -0.49 -40.29
C SER A 522 -25.22 -1.78 -40.75
N ILE A 523 -25.43 -2.72 -39.82
CA ILE A 523 -26.07 -4.00 -40.11
C ILE A 523 -27.53 -3.81 -40.54
N ALA A 524 -28.27 -2.86 -39.96
CA ALA A 524 -29.63 -2.54 -40.40
C ALA A 524 -29.67 -2.10 -41.88
N VAL A 525 -28.73 -1.23 -42.28
CA VAL A 525 -28.61 -0.79 -43.69
C VAL A 525 -28.17 -1.94 -44.61
N GLY A 526 -27.21 -2.75 -44.16
CA GLY A 526 -26.70 -3.90 -44.93
C GLY A 526 -27.74 -4.99 -45.13
N THR A 527 -28.48 -5.35 -44.09
CA THR A 527 -29.56 -6.35 -44.15
C THR A 527 -30.72 -5.88 -45.02
N TRP A 528 -31.10 -4.59 -44.92
CA TRP A 528 -32.06 -3.98 -45.85
C TRP A 528 -31.57 -4.00 -47.30
N ALA A 529 -30.26 -3.77 -47.54
CA ALA A 529 -29.67 -3.87 -48.87
C ALA A 529 -29.76 -5.28 -49.46
N VAL A 530 -29.49 -6.32 -48.66
CA VAL A 530 -29.63 -7.72 -49.08
C VAL A 530 -31.09 -8.07 -49.35
N ALA A 531 -32.01 -7.69 -48.46
CA ALA A 531 -33.43 -7.99 -48.61
C ALA A 531 -34.02 -7.39 -49.89
N ALA A 532 -33.66 -6.15 -50.22
CA ALA A 532 -34.12 -5.49 -51.44
C ALA A 532 -33.44 -5.99 -52.71
N ALA A 533 -32.21 -6.50 -52.62
CA ALA A 533 -31.47 -7.02 -53.76
C ALA A 533 -31.69 -8.53 -53.99
N GLY A 534 -32.35 -9.26 -53.09
CA GLY A 534 -32.62 -10.70 -53.23
C GLY A 534 -31.38 -11.61 -53.34
N SER A 535 -30.18 -11.06 -53.15
CA SER A 535 -28.90 -11.74 -53.38
C SER A 535 -27.78 -11.08 -52.56
N SER A 536 -26.78 -11.89 -52.17
CA SER A 536 -25.56 -11.43 -51.49
C SER A 536 -24.44 -11.19 -52.50
N TYR A 537 -23.77 -10.05 -52.41
CA TYR A 537 -22.64 -9.67 -53.25
C TYR A 537 -21.33 -9.70 -52.46
N SER A 538 -20.20 -9.79 -53.16
CA SER A 538 -18.87 -9.68 -52.53
C SER A 538 -17.91 -8.98 -53.47
N SER A 539 -16.85 -8.40 -52.92
CA SER A 539 -15.73 -7.82 -53.67
C SER A 539 -14.81 -8.88 -54.32
N LYS A 540 -15.17 -10.17 -54.30
CA LYS A 540 -14.37 -11.23 -54.91
C LYS A 540 -14.29 -11.07 -56.43
N PHE A 541 -13.12 -11.38 -57.00
CA PHE A 541 -12.90 -11.42 -58.44
C PHE A 541 -13.98 -12.21 -59.19
N SER A 542 -14.40 -13.37 -58.67
CA SER A 542 -15.46 -14.19 -59.28
C SER A 542 -16.85 -13.51 -59.29
N THR A 543 -17.11 -12.57 -58.40
CA THR A 543 -18.35 -11.78 -58.43
C THR A 543 -18.24 -10.66 -59.46
N ILE A 544 -17.09 -9.98 -59.49
CA ILE A 544 -16.80 -8.91 -60.45
C ILE A 544 -16.81 -9.46 -61.89
N LEU A 545 -16.15 -10.60 -62.14
CA LEU A 545 -16.09 -11.24 -63.45
C LEU A 545 -17.48 -11.61 -63.99
N ARG A 546 -18.35 -12.18 -63.14
CA ARG A 546 -19.74 -12.51 -63.50
C ARG A 546 -20.58 -11.29 -63.81
N LEU A 547 -20.31 -10.16 -63.15
CA LEU A 547 -21.00 -8.89 -63.41
C LEU A 547 -20.47 -8.22 -64.68
N ALA A 548 -19.15 -8.25 -64.90
CA ALA A 548 -18.49 -7.64 -66.04
C ALA A 548 -18.92 -8.28 -67.38
N PHE A 549 -19.24 -9.57 -67.39
CA PHE A 549 -19.62 -10.30 -68.61
C PHE A 549 -20.84 -9.71 -69.35
N ASN A 550 -21.77 -9.07 -68.63
CA ASN A 550 -23.00 -8.49 -69.21
C ASN A 550 -23.15 -6.98 -68.91
N VAL A 551 -22.04 -6.27 -68.67
CA VAL A 551 -22.06 -4.83 -68.41
C VAL A 551 -22.14 -4.03 -69.71
N HIS A 552 -22.98 -2.99 -69.73
CA HIS A 552 -22.99 -2.01 -70.82
C HIS A 552 -22.16 -0.78 -70.46
N LEU A 553 -21.24 -0.41 -71.35
CA LEU A 553 -20.38 0.77 -71.26
C LEU A 553 -20.85 1.83 -72.26
N SER A 554 -20.83 3.11 -71.88
CA SER A 554 -21.15 4.21 -72.80
C SER A 554 -20.08 4.48 -73.84
N GLU A 555 -18.86 3.98 -73.65
CA GLU A 555 -17.71 4.20 -74.52
C GLU A 555 -17.03 2.86 -74.85
N TYR A 556 -16.52 2.72 -76.07
CA TYR A 556 -15.86 1.50 -76.52
C TYR A 556 -14.46 1.37 -75.91
N LEU A 557 -14.15 0.16 -75.45
CA LEU A 557 -12.79 -0.24 -75.03
C LEU A 557 -11.95 -0.50 -76.27
N GLU A 558 -10.77 0.13 -76.35
CA GLU A 558 -9.81 -0.15 -77.41
C GLU A 558 -8.90 -1.32 -77.02
N LEU A 559 -8.25 -1.97 -78.00
CA LEU A 559 -7.28 -3.05 -77.72
C LEU A 559 -6.13 -2.64 -76.79
N ARG A 560 -5.79 -1.33 -76.72
CA ARG A 560 -4.80 -0.81 -75.77
C ARG A 560 -5.29 -0.79 -74.33
N ASP A 561 -6.60 -0.74 -74.11
CA ASP A 561 -7.21 -0.65 -72.77
C ASP A 561 -7.44 -2.02 -72.12
N THR A 562 -7.25 -3.12 -72.87
CA THR A 562 -7.45 -4.49 -72.38
C THR A 562 -6.33 -4.99 -71.46
N GLY A 563 -5.26 -4.21 -71.30
CA GLY A 563 -4.13 -4.53 -70.41
C GLY A 563 -4.45 -4.39 -68.92
N GLY A 564 -5.47 -3.60 -68.56
CA GLY A 564 -5.89 -3.42 -67.16
C GLY A 564 -4.88 -2.67 -66.27
N GLU A 565 -4.08 -1.79 -66.87
CA GLU A 565 -3.06 -0.99 -66.17
C GLU A 565 -3.68 0.09 -65.26
N ASP A 566 -3.03 0.38 -64.12
CA ASP A 566 -3.41 1.44 -63.15
C ASP A 566 -2.35 2.56 -63.23
N PRO A 567 -2.69 3.86 -63.36
CA PRO A 567 -4.02 4.47 -63.25
C PRO A 567 -4.92 4.29 -64.49
N LEU A 568 -6.24 4.31 -64.25
CA LEU A 568 -7.27 4.31 -65.29
C LEU A 568 -7.04 5.47 -66.29
N PRO A 569 -7.07 5.24 -67.61
CA PRO A 569 -6.91 6.31 -68.59
C PRO A 569 -7.99 7.39 -68.46
N ASN A 570 -7.61 8.68 -68.52
CA ASN A 570 -8.51 9.83 -68.41
C ASN A 570 -9.76 9.77 -69.31
N ARG A 571 -9.63 9.10 -70.47
CA ARG A 571 -10.73 8.86 -71.41
C ARG A 571 -11.84 8.01 -70.76
N LEU A 572 -11.46 6.94 -70.06
CA LEU A 572 -12.38 5.96 -69.50
C LEU A 572 -12.94 6.36 -68.12
N GLU A 573 -12.36 7.35 -67.44
CA GLU A 573 -12.82 7.81 -66.12
C GLU A 573 -14.31 8.18 -66.08
N ASN A 574 -14.79 8.83 -67.15
CA ASN A 574 -16.16 9.32 -67.24
C ASN A 574 -17.14 8.34 -67.91
N THR A 575 -16.65 7.16 -68.32
CA THR A 575 -17.47 6.12 -68.94
C THR A 575 -18.58 5.70 -67.99
N ILE A 576 -19.83 5.74 -68.47
CA ILE A 576 -21.00 5.34 -67.69
C ILE A 576 -21.15 3.83 -67.82
N VAL A 577 -21.14 3.15 -66.68
CA VAL A 577 -21.36 1.72 -66.54
C VAL A 577 -22.80 1.48 -66.10
N LEU A 578 -23.51 0.63 -66.84
CA LEU A 578 -24.84 0.14 -66.51
C LEU A 578 -24.77 -1.36 -66.23
N PHE A 579 -25.14 -1.75 -65.01
CA PHE A 579 -25.24 -3.16 -64.64
C PHE A 579 -26.60 -3.74 -65.08
N PRO A 580 -26.63 -4.99 -65.59
CA PRO A 580 -27.87 -5.60 -66.07
C PRO A 580 -28.83 -5.94 -64.91
N PRO A 581 -30.16 -5.87 -65.12
CA PRO A 581 -31.14 -6.30 -64.14
C PRO A 581 -31.09 -7.82 -63.90
N GLN A 582 -31.49 -8.27 -62.71
CA GLN A 582 -31.29 -9.65 -62.21
C GLN A 582 -31.96 -10.76 -63.04
N HIS A 583 -32.82 -10.42 -64.01
CA HIS A 583 -33.56 -11.36 -64.85
C HIS A 583 -33.48 -11.05 -66.35
N ALA A 584 -32.45 -10.33 -66.82
CA ALA A 584 -32.24 -10.21 -68.26
C ALA A 584 -31.92 -11.60 -68.84
N GLN A 585 -32.84 -12.16 -69.63
CA GLN A 585 -32.56 -13.33 -70.46
C GLN A 585 -31.40 -12.98 -71.39
N ALA A 586 -30.42 -13.87 -71.47
CA ALA A 586 -29.28 -13.74 -72.37
C ALA A 586 -29.79 -13.39 -73.77
N ALA A 587 -29.52 -12.16 -74.22
CA ALA A 587 -29.70 -11.81 -75.62
C ALA A 587 -28.87 -12.79 -76.45
N GLU A 588 -29.48 -13.29 -77.51
CA GLU A 588 -28.98 -14.33 -78.40
C GLU A 588 -27.48 -14.23 -78.68
N VAL A 589 -26.75 -15.27 -78.32
CA VAL A 589 -25.36 -15.47 -78.73
C VAL A 589 -25.35 -15.82 -80.21
N GLY A 590 -25.22 -14.80 -81.05
CA GLY A 590 -24.80 -14.96 -82.45
C GLY A 590 -23.33 -15.36 -82.48
N GLY A 591 -23.08 -16.67 -82.60
CA GLY A 591 -21.76 -17.21 -82.86
C GLY A 591 -21.25 -16.77 -84.23
N SER A 592 -20.30 -15.84 -84.24
CA SER A 592 -19.37 -15.61 -85.34
C SER A 592 -18.25 -14.76 -84.79
N LEU A 593 -17.07 -15.36 -84.62
CA LEU A 593 -15.72 -14.76 -84.64
C LEU A 593 -14.72 -15.68 -83.91
N LEU A 594 -14.74 -16.98 -84.23
CA LEU A 594 -13.58 -17.86 -84.14
C LEU A 594 -13.72 -18.91 -85.24
N GLY A 595 -13.16 -18.61 -86.41
CA GLY A 595 -13.19 -19.48 -87.58
C GLY A 595 -12.16 -19.05 -88.61
N ASN A 596 -10.87 -19.12 -88.26
CA ASN A 596 -9.81 -19.15 -89.26
C ASN A 596 -9.77 -20.56 -89.86
N ARG A 597 -10.11 -20.67 -91.14
CA ARG A 597 -9.73 -21.81 -91.99
C ARG A 597 -9.10 -21.24 -93.25
N GLU A 598 -7.77 -21.24 -93.29
CA GLU A 598 -7.00 -21.17 -94.53
C GLU A 598 -7.10 -22.53 -95.24
N GLU A 599 -7.53 -22.50 -96.50
CA GLU A 599 -7.15 -23.48 -97.53
C GLU A 599 -6.86 -22.68 -98.81
N GLN A 600 -5.62 -22.78 -99.32
CA GLN A 600 -5.17 -22.25 -100.61
C GLN A 600 -5.90 -22.91 -101.80
N PRO A 601 -5.84 -22.30 -102.99
CA PRO A 601 -5.20 -23.02 -104.10
C PRO A 601 -4.30 -22.20 -105.03
N GLN A 602 -3.54 -22.97 -105.81
CA GLN A 602 -2.36 -22.76 -106.67
C GLN A 602 -2.45 -21.73 -107.82
N GLY A 603 -1.27 -21.15 -108.14
CA GLY A 603 -0.69 -20.99 -109.51
C GLY A 603 -1.34 -20.01 -110.49
N PRO A 604 -0.62 -19.52 -111.52
CA PRO A 604 0.53 -20.17 -112.20
C PRO A 604 1.93 -19.66 -111.80
#